data_AF-A0A7S6W5A3-F1
#
_entry.id   AF-A0A7S6W5A3-F1
#
_cell.length_a   1.000
_cell.length_b   1.000
_cell.length_c   1.000
_cell.angle_alpha   90.00
_cell.angle_beta   90.00
_cell.angle_gamma   90.00
#
_symmetry.space_group_name_H-M   'P 1'
#
loop_
_entity.id
_entity.type
_entity.pdbx_description
1 polymer ?
#
loop_
_entity_poly.entity_id
_entity_poly.type
_entity_poly.pdbx_seq_one_letter_code
_entity_poly.pdbx_strand_id
1 'polypeptide(L)'
;MKSINNLKNQSGAVLIVVLIMLVIIAIAGTWAIRSSITSLNISTNAQAQSLLMQNSDSVFYTIENKTSDDLKFAQMRIGDGMLAYVLRPENKGKELVFCIRGAVTDNFSGSRIASSVYWVGNSIMNTELGVNGFCKVERGDFISGRQAVMTQVSIRAADASRDWEHMMEGDDKESSKSTGIQKVAITSTSILPNLGNASLKQVSGCLSNYTSFVDPLVKNETVTDCLSQLNVPYSTQEMEYSLRSLKASS
;
A
#
# COMPACT_ATOMS: atom_id res chain seq x y z
N MET A 1 21.13 -83.74 -42.23
CA MET A 1 21.77 -82.40 -42.25
C MET A 1 20.66 -81.35 -42.32
N LYS A 2 20.28 -80.71 -41.19
CA LYS A 2 19.52 -79.44 -41.24
C LYS A 2 19.63 -78.66 -39.92
N SER A 3 20.47 -77.64 -40.00
CA SER A 3 20.51 -76.36 -39.30
C SER A 3 20.05 -76.28 -37.83
N ILE A 4 21.03 -76.17 -36.94
CA ILE A 4 20.90 -75.65 -35.59
C ILE A 4 20.81 -74.11 -35.70
N ASN A 5 19.70 -73.53 -35.26
CA ASN A 5 19.51 -72.07 -35.26
C ASN A 5 20.33 -71.43 -34.14
N ASN A 6 21.29 -70.58 -34.51
CA ASN A 6 22.04 -69.73 -33.58
C ASN A 6 21.14 -68.62 -33.03
N LEU A 7 20.77 -68.70 -31.75
CA LEU A 7 20.25 -67.57 -30.97
C LEU A 7 21.39 -66.56 -30.75
N LYS A 8 21.40 -65.46 -31.50
CA LYS A 8 22.37 -64.37 -31.32
C LYS A 8 22.02 -63.55 -30.08
N ASN A 9 23.01 -63.38 -29.22
CA ASN A 9 22.98 -62.69 -27.95
C ASN A 9 22.79 -61.15 -28.15
N GLN A 10 21.57 -60.62 -27.91
CA GLN A 10 21.25 -59.17 -27.94
C GLN A 10 21.37 -58.50 -26.56
N SER A 11 22.37 -58.85 -25.75
CA SER A 11 22.46 -58.33 -24.38
C SER A 11 22.96 -56.86 -24.27
N GLY A 12 23.57 -56.30 -25.32
CA GLY A 12 24.11 -54.93 -25.30
C GLY A 12 23.12 -53.82 -25.71
N ALA A 13 22.18 -54.10 -26.63
CA ALA A 13 21.26 -53.10 -27.15
C ALA A 13 20.16 -52.72 -26.14
N VAL A 14 19.72 -53.68 -25.32
CA VAL A 14 18.69 -53.47 -24.31
C VAL A 14 19.16 -52.49 -23.22
N LEU A 15 20.42 -52.59 -22.79
CA LEU A 15 20.97 -51.74 -21.74
C LEU A 15 21.00 -50.25 -22.17
N ILE A 16 21.40 -49.97 -23.41
CA ILE A 16 21.46 -48.61 -23.96
C ILE A 16 20.06 -47.99 -24.07
N VAL A 17 19.08 -48.77 -24.55
CA VAL A 17 17.69 -48.30 -24.69
C VAL A 17 17.09 -47.95 -23.33
N VAL A 18 17.31 -48.80 -22.31
CA VAL A 18 16.82 -48.55 -20.95
C VAL A 18 17.50 -47.32 -20.34
N LEU A 19 18.80 -47.15 -20.54
CA LEU A 19 19.54 -45.99 -20.03
C LEU A 19 19.04 -44.68 -20.65
N ILE A 20 18.80 -44.66 -21.97
CA ILE A 20 18.22 -43.50 -22.66
C ILE A 20 16.79 -43.21 -22.16
N MET A 21 15.98 -44.25 -21.97
CA MET A 21 14.62 -44.10 -21.44
C MET A 21 14.63 -43.49 -20.03
N LEU A 22 15.53 -43.95 -19.15
CA LEU A 22 15.68 -43.41 -17.81
C LEU A 22 16.13 -41.94 -17.83
N VAL A 23 17.03 -41.56 -18.73
CA VAL A 23 17.47 -40.16 -18.89
C VAL A 23 16.30 -39.26 -19.34
N ILE A 24 15.50 -39.71 -20.31
CA ILE A 24 14.34 -38.94 -20.79
C ILE A 24 13.30 -38.75 -19.67
N ILE A 25 13.00 -39.82 -18.91
CA ILE A 25 12.07 -39.75 -17.78
C ILE A 25 12.60 -38.82 -16.69
N ALA A 26 13.91 -38.86 -16.39
CA ALA A 26 14.52 -37.98 -15.41
C ALA A 26 14.42 -36.50 -15.84
N ILE A 27 14.67 -36.19 -17.12
CA ILE A 27 14.51 -34.83 -17.64
C ILE A 27 13.04 -34.40 -17.51
N ALA A 28 12.08 -35.16 -18.04
CA ALA A 28 10.66 -34.82 -17.93
C ALA A 28 10.21 -34.63 -16.47
N GLY A 29 10.69 -35.46 -15.54
CA GLY A 29 10.44 -35.34 -14.11
C GLY A 29 10.97 -34.02 -13.52
N THR A 30 12.22 -33.63 -13.83
CA THR A 30 12.80 -32.37 -13.32
C THR A 30 12.06 -31.13 -13.85
N TRP A 31 11.59 -31.15 -15.10
CA TRP A 31 10.81 -30.06 -15.69
C TRP A 31 9.42 -29.95 -15.06
N ALA A 32 8.75 -31.07 -14.80
CA ALA A 32 7.45 -31.09 -14.12
C ALA A 32 7.53 -30.55 -12.67
N ILE A 33 8.60 -30.89 -11.95
CA ILE A 33 8.85 -30.39 -10.60
C ILE A 33 9.14 -28.89 -10.63
N ARG A 34 10.00 -28.42 -11.53
CA ARG A 34 10.27 -26.98 -11.69
C ARG A 34 9.01 -26.19 -12.04
N SER A 35 8.21 -26.68 -12.98
CA SER A 35 6.94 -26.07 -13.37
C SER A 35 5.95 -25.96 -12.20
N SER A 36 5.91 -26.97 -11.33
CA SER A 36 5.07 -26.98 -10.14
C SER A 36 5.52 -25.95 -9.10
N ILE A 37 6.83 -25.83 -8.85
CA ILE A 37 7.39 -24.85 -7.91
C ILE A 37 7.20 -23.42 -8.43
N THR A 38 7.39 -23.19 -9.74
CA THR A 38 7.12 -21.89 -10.35
C THR A 38 5.66 -21.50 -10.26
N SER A 39 4.73 -22.46 -10.47
CA SER A 39 3.30 -22.21 -10.35
C SER A 39 2.89 -21.84 -8.92
N LEU A 40 3.52 -22.46 -7.91
CA LEU A 40 3.26 -22.15 -6.49
C LEU A 40 3.75 -20.75 -6.13
N ASN A 41 4.98 -20.38 -6.50
CA ASN A 41 5.53 -19.06 -6.21
C ASN A 41 4.74 -17.93 -6.90
N ILE A 42 4.31 -18.14 -8.15
CA ILE A 42 3.45 -17.20 -8.88
C ILE A 42 2.09 -17.07 -8.19
N SER A 43 1.50 -18.20 -7.76
CA SER A 43 0.22 -18.21 -7.05
C SER A 43 0.31 -17.52 -5.68
N THR A 44 1.38 -17.74 -4.91
CA THR A 44 1.58 -17.08 -3.62
C THR A 44 1.76 -15.57 -3.78
N ASN A 45 2.52 -15.12 -4.77
CA ASN A 45 2.66 -13.69 -5.06
C ASN A 45 1.33 -13.06 -5.53
N ALA A 46 0.56 -13.76 -6.37
CA ALA A 46 -0.76 -13.29 -6.79
C ALA A 46 -1.76 -13.23 -5.63
N GLN A 47 -1.77 -14.22 -4.73
CA GLN A 47 -2.60 -14.22 -3.52
C GLN A 47 -2.21 -13.09 -2.57
N ALA A 48 -0.90 -12.88 -2.38
CA ALA A 48 -0.36 -11.76 -1.63
C ALA A 48 -0.83 -10.41 -2.20
N GLN A 49 -0.74 -10.22 -3.51
CA GLN A 49 -1.14 -8.97 -4.15
C GLN A 49 -2.65 -8.73 -4.05
N SER A 50 -3.47 -9.74 -4.29
CA SER A 50 -4.93 -9.64 -4.14
C SER A 50 -5.32 -9.29 -2.71
N LEU A 51 -4.63 -9.85 -1.71
CA LEU A 51 -4.87 -9.52 -0.31
C LEU A 51 -4.47 -8.07 -0.02
N LEU A 52 -3.31 -7.61 -0.50
CA LEU A 52 -2.86 -6.23 -0.32
C LEU A 52 -3.85 -5.24 -0.94
N MET A 53 -4.31 -5.50 -2.16
CA MET A 53 -5.26 -4.66 -2.86
C MET A 53 -6.61 -4.56 -2.10
N GLN A 54 -7.15 -5.69 -1.65
CA GLN A 54 -8.37 -5.70 -0.83
C GLN A 54 -8.23 -4.91 0.47
N ASN A 55 -7.08 -4.99 1.15
CA ASN A 55 -6.84 -4.23 2.37
C ASN A 55 -6.72 -2.72 2.07
N SER A 56 -6.09 -2.35 0.95
CA SER A 56 -6.03 -0.95 0.53
C SER A 56 -7.41 -0.40 0.20
N ASP A 57 -8.23 -1.14 -0.55
CA ASP A 57 -9.62 -0.77 -0.91
C ASP A 57 -10.52 -0.63 0.32
N SER A 58 -10.35 -1.52 1.31
CA SER A 58 -11.17 -1.51 2.54
C SER A 58 -11.09 -0.20 3.33
N VAL A 59 -9.95 0.50 3.23
CA VAL A 59 -9.76 1.82 3.84
C VAL A 59 -10.74 2.81 3.26
N PHE A 60 -10.82 2.88 1.94
CA PHE A 60 -11.68 3.83 1.24
C PHE A 60 -13.15 3.56 1.50
N TYR A 61 -13.57 2.29 1.41
CA TYR A 61 -14.92 1.89 1.79
C TYR A 61 -15.26 2.30 3.24
N THR A 62 -14.32 2.15 4.17
CA THR A 62 -14.52 2.54 5.57
C THR A 62 -14.66 4.05 5.73
N ILE A 63 -13.86 4.84 5.01
CA ILE A 63 -13.94 6.30 5.02
C ILE A 63 -15.26 6.78 4.41
N GLU A 64 -15.65 6.25 3.26
CA GLU A 64 -16.90 6.59 2.57
C GLU A 64 -18.12 6.29 3.45
N ASN A 65 -18.15 5.11 4.07
CA ASN A 65 -19.21 4.72 5.00
C ASN A 65 -19.22 5.56 6.29
N LYS A 66 -18.06 5.99 6.80
CA LYS A 66 -18.01 6.90 7.97
C LYS A 66 -18.43 8.31 7.60
N THR A 67 -18.10 8.78 6.41
CA THR A 67 -18.38 10.15 5.94
C THR A 67 -19.78 10.31 5.34
N SER A 68 -20.50 9.22 5.07
CA SER A 68 -21.93 9.27 4.73
C SER A 68 -22.81 9.71 5.90
N ASP A 69 -22.36 9.50 7.14
CA ASP A 69 -23.00 10.03 8.35
C ASP A 69 -22.58 11.51 8.57
N ASP A 70 -23.56 12.41 8.59
CA ASP A 70 -23.33 13.85 8.70
C ASP A 70 -22.63 14.25 10.02
N LEU A 71 -22.91 13.55 11.12
CA LEU A 71 -22.30 13.83 12.43
C LEU A 71 -20.82 13.42 12.43
N LYS A 72 -20.52 12.21 11.95
CA LYS A 72 -19.14 11.73 11.85
C LYS A 72 -18.32 12.55 10.86
N PHE A 73 -18.93 12.93 9.74
CA PHE A 73 -18.28 13.81 8.78
C PHE A 73 -18.01 15.20 9.36
N ALA A 74 -18.96 15.77 10.10
CA ALA A 74 -18.75 17.03 10.83
C ALA A 74 -17.60 16.92 11.84
N GLN A 75 -17.57 15.85 12.64
CA GLN A 75 -16.49 15.58 13.61
C GLN A 75 -15.13 15.46 12.93
N MET A 76 -15.03 14.82 11.76
CA MET A 76 -13.79 14.76 11.00
C MET A 76 -13.32 16.12 10.47
N ARG A 77 -14.23 17.09 10.29
CA ARG A 77 -13.96 18.44 9.76
C ARG A 77 -13.80 19.55 10.80
N ILE A 78 -14.04 19.27 12.08
CA ILE A 78 -13.90 20.25 13.16
C ILE A 78 -12.86 19.79 14.19
N GLY A 79 -12.39 20.72 15.02
CA GLY A 79 -11.55 20.40 16.19
C GLY A 79 -10.27 19.63 15.83
N ASP A 80 -10.14 18.43 16.39
CA ASP A 80 -9.03 17.49 16.18
C ASP A 80 -9.30 16.43 15.11
N GLY A 81 -10.37 16.59 14.32
CA GLY A 81 -10.68 15.73 13.18
C GLY A 81 -9.56 15.68 12.13
N MET A 82 -9.44 14.54 11.45
CA MET A 82 -8.35 14.30 10.49
C MET A 82 -8.43 15.23 9.28
N LEU A 83 -9.64 15.47 8.76
CA LEU A 83 -9.86 16.40 7.65
C LEU A 83 -9.65 17.85 8.10
N ALA A 84 -10.07 18.19 9.33
CA ALA A 84 -9.85 19.50 9.92
C ALA A 84 -8.35 19.85 9.98
N TYR A 85 -7.50 18.88 10.32
CA TYR A 85 -6.06 19.08 10.41
C TYR A 85 -5.44 19.37 9.03
N VAL A 86 -5.70 18.53 8.03
CA VAL A 86 -5.04 18.64 6.70
C VAL A 86 -5.52 19.84 5.88
N LEU A 87 -6.73 20.34 6.14
CA LEU A 87 -7.32 21.46 5.41
C LEU A 87 -6.95 22.84 5.98
N ARG A 88 -6.26 22.87 7.12
CA ARG A 88 -5.78 24.11 7.74
C ARG A 88 -4.71 24.77 6.85
N PRO A 89 -4.74 26.10 6.65
CA PRO A 89 -3.73 26.81 5.85
C PRO A 89 -2.30 26.54 6.31
N GLU A 90 -2.07 26.43 7.63
CA GLU A 90 -0.76 26.17 8.22
C GLU A 90 -0.22 24.74 7.97
N ASN A 91 -1.08 23.80 7.56
CA ASN A 91 -0.71 22.41 7.27
C ASN A 91 -0.69 22.11 5.77
N LYS A 92 -0.74 23.14 4.92
CA LYS A 92 -0.59 22.97 3.48
C LYS A 92 0.77 22.33 3.16
N GLY A 93 0.76 21.31 2.31
CA GLY A 93 1.96 20.53 1.96
C GLY A 93 2.37 19.50 3.02
N LYS A 94 1.67 19.45 4.16
CA LYS A 94 1.84 18.39 5.15
C LYS A 94 0.90 17.22 4.88
N GLU A 95 1.40 16.04 5.17
CA GLU A 95 0.66 14.78 5.06
C GLU A 95 0.40 14.25 6.47
N LEU A 96 -0.87 13.92 6.76
CA LEU A 96 -1.27 13.28 8.01
C LEU A 96 -1.34 11.77 7.79
N VAL A 97 -0.56 11.02 8.55
CA VAL A 97 -0.35 9.58 8.38
C VAL A 97 -0.80 8.82 9.61
N PHE A 98 -1.51 7.72 9.41
CA PHE A 98 -1.93 6.83 10.48
C PHE A 98 -1.96 5.37 10.01
N CYS A 99 -1.83 4.46 10.97
CA CYS A 99 -1.84 3.03 10.72
C CYS A 99 -3.20 2.42 11.04
N ILE A 100 -3.70 1.56 10.15
CA ILE A 100 -4.89 0.75 10.42
C ILE A 100 -4.49 -0.44 11.30
N ARG A 101 -4.98 -0.43 12.54
CA ARG A 101 -4.70 -1.49 13.52
C ARG A 101 -5.95 -2.32 13.76
N GLY A 102 -5.82 -3.65 13.69
CA GLY A 102 -6.92 -4.56 13.97
C GLY A 102 -7.41 -4.54 15.43
N ALA A 103 -6.55 -4.13 16.36
CA ALA A 103 -6.88 -4.03 17.78
C ALA A 103 -7.61 -2.72 18.15
N VAL A 104 -7.68 -1.74 17.24
CA VAL A 104 -8.29 -0.42 17.49
C VAL A 104 -9.70 -0.40 16.93
N THR A 105 -10.66 0.05 17.75
CA THR A 105 -12.08 0.14 17.39
C THR A 105 -12.36 1.21 16.34
N ASP A 106 -11.68 2.35 16.42
CA ASP A 106 -11.80 3.43 15.43
C ASP A 106 -10.44 4.05 15.07
N ASN A 107 -9.89 3.59 13.93
CA ASN A 107 -8.66 4.10 13.35
C ASN A 107 -8.81 5.49 12.70
N PHE A 108 -10.03 6.07 12.67
CA PHE A 108 -10.33 7.39 12.09
C PHE A 108 -10.81 8.40 13.15
N SER A 109 -10.58 8.09 14.43
CA SER A 109 -11.10 8.86 15.57
C SER A 109 -10.51 10.26 15.73
N GLY A 110 -9.50 10.64 14.93
CA GLY A 110 -8.97 12.00 14.89
C GLY A 110 -7.47 12.05 14.62
N SER A 111 -6.93 13.27 14.58
CA SER A 111 -5.50 13.53 14.32
C SER A 111 -4.58 13.07 15.45
N ARG A 112 -5.07 12.88 16.68
CA ARG A 112 -4.26 12.47 17.85
C ARG A 112 -3.60 11.10 17.72
N ILE A 113 -4.19 10.21 16.92
CA ILE A 113 -3.64 8.86 16.66
C ILE A 113 -2.79 8.82 15.39
N ALA A 114 -2.63 9.96 14.73
CA ALA A 114 -1.88 10.13 13.51
C ALA A 114 -0.56 10.87 13.77
N SER A 115 0.28 10.92 12.75
CA SER A 115 1.57 11.60 12.71
C SER A 115 1.58 12.52 11.50
N SER A 116 2.20 13.69 11.59
CA SER A 116 2.42 14.54 10.41
C SER A 116 3.80 14.26 9.81
N VAL A 117 3.87 14.28 8.48
CA VAL A 117 5.10 14.12 7.71
C VAL A 117 5.16 15.14 6.57
N TYR A 118 6.32 15.78 6.41
CA TYR A 118 6.57 16.76 5.34
C TYR A 118 8.06 17.04 5.18
N TRP A 119 8.44 17.64 4.06
CA TRP A 119 9.81 18.05 3.79
C TRP A 119 10.07 19.50 4.23
N VAL A 120 11.22 19.72 4.86
CA VAL A 120 11.78 21.04 5.16
C VAL A 120 13.13 21.13 4.47
N GLY A 121 13.15 21.73 3.28
CA GLY A 121 14.30 21.64 2.40
C GLY A 121 14.60 20.18 2.06
N ASN A 122 15.81 19.71 2.39
CA ASN A 122 16.24 18.34 2.09
C ASN A 122 16.13 17.37 3.28
N SER A 123 15.45 17.76 4.36
CA SER A 123 15.25 16.97 5.57
C SER A 123 13.77 16.70 5.80
N ILE A 124 13.43 15.49 6.22
CA ILE A 124 12.05 15.14 6.55
C ILE A 124 11.72 15.47 8.00
N MET A 125 10.57 16.10 8.21
CA MET A 125 9.99 16.34 9.53
C MET A 125 8.84 15.37 9.75
N ASN A 126 9.01 14.45 10.69
CA ASN A 126 8.04 13.39 11.01
C ASN A 126 7.70 13.28 12.50
N THR A 127 8.09 14.28 13.30
CA THR A 127 7.92 14.27 14.76
C THR A 127 6.95 15.32 15.31
N GLU A 128 6.44 16.24 14.47
CA GLU A 128 5.61 17.38 14.91
C GLU A 128 4.31 16.92 15.59
N LEU A 129 3.64 15.90 15.06
CA LEU A 129 2.44 15.30 15.67
C LEU A 129 2.74 13.97 16.38
N GLY A 130 3.99 13.76 16.79
CA GLY A 130 4.49 12.51 17.34
C GLY A 130 4.67 11.42 16.28
N VAL A 131 5.23 10.28 16.68
CA VAL A 131 5.63 9.18 15.78
C VAL A 131 4.75 7.93 15.90
N ASN A 132 3.61 8.06 16.58
CA ASN A 132 2.72 6.94 16.85
C ASN A 132 1.77 6.63 15.69
N GLY A 133 1.51 7.59 14.79
CA GLY A 133 0.68 7.40 13.61
C GLY A 133 1.24 6.39 12.63
N PHE A 134 2.55 6.43 12.36
CA PHE A 134 3.20 5.51 11.44
C PHE A 134 3.01 4.03 11.82
N CYS A 135 2.85 3.17 10.81
CA CYS A 135 2.85 1.73 10.99
C CYS A 135 4.25 1.24 11.40
N LYS A 136 4.33 0.43 12.46
CA LYS A 136 5.58 -0.15 12.95
C LYS A 136 5.46 -1.65 13.03
N VAL A 137 6.37 -2.35 12.37
CA VAL A 137 6.38 -3.82 12.41
C VAL A 137 6.69 -4.31 13.81
N GLU A 138 7.59 -3.62 14.53
CA GLU A 138 8.01 -4.02 15.88
C GLU A 138 6.88 -3.89 16.92
N ARG A 139 5.91 -3.00 16.68
CA ARG A 139 4.71 -2.84 17.52
C ARG A 139 3.62 -3.85 17.17
N GLY A 140 3.74 -4.52 16.03
CA GLY A 140 2.74 -5.44 15.54
C GLY A 140 1.46 -4.75 15.04
N ASP A 141 1.59 -3.62 14.32
CA ASP A 141 0.47 -2.85 13.78
C ASP A 141 -0.21 -3.53 12.57
N PHE A 142 -0.57 -4.79 12.71
CA PHE A 142 -1.20 -5.58 11.68
C PHE A 142 -2.73 -5.44 11.72
N ILE A 143 -3.37 -5.56 10.56
CA ILE A 143 -4.84 -5.57 10.45
C ILE A 143 -5.43 -6.82 11.12
N SER A 144 -4.69 -7.93 11.11
CA SER A 144 -5.15 -9.20 11.67
C SER A 144 -4.13 -9.82 12.61
N GLY A 145 -4.61 -10.68 13.53
CA GLY A 145 -3.76 -11.43 14.45
C GLY A 145 -2.81 -12.42 13.77
N ARG A 146 -2.97 -12.71 12.47
CA ARG A 146 -2.02 -13.50 11.69
C ARG A 146 -0.77 -12.72 11.27
N GLN A 147 -0.69 -11.44 11.65
CA GLN A 147 0.47 -10.57 11.45
C GLN A 147 0.99 -10.56 10.00
N ALA A 148 0.06 -10.63 9.05
CA ALA A 148 0.39 -10.72 7.63
C ALA A 148 0.52 -9.32 7.02
N VAL A 149 -0.55 -8.52 7.08
CA VAL A 149 -0.67 -7.24 6.37
C VAL A 149 -0.69 -6.08 7.34
N MET A 150 0.07 -5.03 7.02
CA MET A 150 -0.08 -3.70 7.60
C MET A 150 -0.59 -2.74 6.54
N THR A 151 -1.44 -1.79 6.92
CA THR A 151 -1.92 -0.74 6.02
C THR A 151 -1.70 0.61 6.65
N GLN A 152 -0.90 1.43 5.97
CA GLN A 152 -0.68 2.83 6.29
C GLN A 152 -1.59 3.67 5.40
N VAL A 153 -2.27 4.62 6.03
CA VAL A 153 -3.13 5.58 5.34
C VAL A 153 -2.56 6.95 5.54
N SER A 154 -2.58 7.73 4.49
CA SER A 154 -2.21 9.12 4.53
C SER A 154 -3.25 10.01 3.89
N ILE A 155 -3.36 11.21 4.44
CA ILE A 155 -4.35 12.21 4.05
C ILE A 155 -3.60 13.51 3.87
N ARG A 156 -3.82 14.18 2.74
CA ARG A 156 -3.30 15.52 2.45
C ARG A 156 -4.37 16.36 1.79
N ALA A 157 -4.24 17.68 1.89
CA ALA A 157 -4.99 18.56 1.01
C ALA A 157 -4.56 18.29 -0.45
N ALA A 158 -5.52 18.07 -1.34
CA ALA A 158 -5.21 17.97 -2.76
C ALA A 158 -4.86 19.35 -3.31
N ASP A 159 -3.99 19.40 -4.31
CA ASP A 159 -3.62 20.67 -4.92
C ASP A 159 -4.83 21.26 -5.64
N ALA A 160 -5.19 22.50 -5.28
CA ALA A 160 -6.26 23.26 -5.94
C ALA A 160 -5.84 23.76 -7.34
N SER A 161 -4.84 23.14 -7.98
CA SER A 161 -4.06 23.78 -9.03
C SER A 161 -4.70 23.75 -10.42
N ARG A 162 -5.86 23.14 -10.64
CA ARG A 162 -6.40 22.99 -12.02
C ARG A 162 -7.91 23.01 -12.24
N ASP A 163 -8.75 23.43 -11.28
CA ASP A 163 -10.18 23.56 -11.56
C ASP A 163 -10.72 24.96 -11.32
N TRP A 164 -10.89 25.69 -12.42
CA TRP A 164 -11.80 26.83 -12.50
C TRP A 164 -13.27 26.40 -12.35
N GLU A 165 -13.54 25.09 -12.32
CA GLU A 165 -14.88 24.47 -12.27
C GLU A 165 -15.75 24.98 -11.11
N HIS A 166 -15.13 25.49 -10.04
CA HIS A 166 -15.84 25.91 -8.82
C HIS A 166 -15.39 27.27 -8.28
N MET A 167 -14.70 28.08 -9.09
CA MET A 167 -14.35 29.45 -8.72
C MET A 167 -15.51 30.37 -9.14
N MET A 168 -16.10 31.11 -8.20
CA MET A 168 -17.11 32.09 -8.56
C MET A 168 -16.44 33.27 -9.29
N GLU A 169 -17.02 33.69 -10.41
CA GLU A 169 -16.53 34.82 -11.18
C GLU A 169 -16.57 36.11 -10.34
N GLY A 170 -15.42 36.81 -10.22
CA GLY A 170 -15.28 38.03 -9.41
C GLY A 170 -14.80 37.81 -7.97
N ASP A 171 -14.48 36.57 -7.57
CA ASP A 171 -14.04 36.25 -6.21
C ASP A 171 -12.50 36.17 -6.14
N ASP A 172 -11.89 36.94 -5.23
CA ASP A 172 -10.45 36.85 -4.94
C ASP A 172 -10.21 35.81 -3.83
N LYS A 173 -9.38 34.80 -4.12
CA LYS A 173 -9.05 33.67 -3.24
C LYS A 173 -8.56 34.10 -1.85
N GLU A 174 -7.93 35.27 -1.74
CA GLU A 174 -7.41 35.80 -0.48
C GLU A 174 -8.44 36.67 0.29
N SER A 175 -9.42 37.27 -0.42
CA SER A 175 -10.43 38.16 0.19
C SER A 175 -11.76 37.45 0.49
N SER A 176 -12.04 36.34 -0.19
CA SER A 176 -13.27 35.61 -0.07
C SER A 176 -13.26 34.66 1.12
N LYS A 177 -14.26 34.79 1.99
CA LYS A 177 -14.57 33.75 2.98
C LYS A 177 -15.19 32.50 2.35
N SER A 178 -15.37 32.47 1.03
CA SER A 178 -15.76 31.28 0.29
C SER A 178 -14.59 30.30 0.30
N THR A 179 -14.62 29.36 1.25
CA THR A 179 -13.82 28.15 1.12
C THR A 179 -14.40 27.39 -0.07
N GLY A 180 -13.86 27.60 -1.27
CA GLY A 180 -14.20 26.80 -2.45
C GLY A 180 -14.17 25.30 -2.14
N ILE A 181 -14.70 24.45 -3.02
CA ILE A 181 -14.81 23.01 -2.75
C ILE A 181 -13.42 22.45 -2.37
N GLN A 182 -13.29 22.09 -1.10
CA GLN A 182 -12.05 21.56 -0.54
C GLN A 182 -11.87 20.14 -1.03
N LYS A 183 -10.73 19.86 -1.67
CA LYS A 183 -10.35 18.52 -2.14
C LYS A 183 -9.29 17.93 -1.21
N VAL A 184 -9.41 16.63 -0.91
CA VAL A 184 -8.42 15.88 -0.14
C VAL A 184 -7.95 14.68 -0.94
N ALA A 185 -6.65 14.42 -0.93
CA ALA A 185 -6.07 13.22 -1.49
C ALA A 185 -5.80 12.23 -0.35
N ILE A 186 -6.25 11.01 -0.52
CA ILE A 186 -6.09 9.92 0.45
C ILE A 186 -5.32 8.81 -0.22
N THR A 187 -4.19 8.42 0.38
CA THR A 187 -3.35 7.34 -0.12
C THR A 187 -3.36 6.19 0.87
N SER A 188 -3.73 5.00 0.40
CA SER A 188 -3.75 3.76 1.17
C SER A 188 -2.62 2.87 0.68
N THR A 189 -1.67 2.54 1.55
CA THR A 189 -0.53 1.67 1.24
C THR A 189 -0.55 0.44 2.15
N SER A 190 -0.87 -0.70 1.57
CA SER A 190 -0.81 -2.01 2.24
C SER A 190 0.50 -2.71 1.92
N ILE A 191 1.11 -3.36 2.92
CA ILE A 191 2.38 -4.09 2.76
C ILE A 191 2.38 -5.45 3.46
N LEU A 192 3.18 -6.38 2.93
CA LEU A 192 3.54 -7.64 3.56
C LEU A 192 5.01 -7.58 4.00
N PRO A 193 5.30 -7.01 5.18
CA PRO A 193 6.68 -6.74 5.62
C PRO A 193 7.51 -8.02 5.78
N ASN A 194 6.86 -9.16 6.06
CA ASN A 194 7.50 -10.44 6.34
C ASN A 194 7.73 -11.31 5.08
N LEU A 195 7.26 -10.89 3.91
CA LEU A 195 7.40 -11.65 2.66
C LEU A 195 8.65 -11.22 1.85
N GLY A 196 9.29 -10.10 2.22
CA GLY A 196 10.52 -9.61 1.61
C GLY A 196 11.79 -10.00 2.37
N ASN A 197 12.96 -9.69 1.78
CA ASN A 197 14.28 -9.93 2.39
C ASN A 197 14.80 -8.74 3.21
N ALA A 198 14.07 -7.63 3.25
CA ALA A 198 14.46 -6.42 3.98
C ALA A 198 14.30 -6.59 5.49
N SER A 199 15.15 -5.93 6.28
CA SER A 199 14.96 -5.92 7.74
C SER A 199 13.73 -5.10 8.13
N LEU A 200 13.05 -5.51 9.20
CA LEU A 200 11.84 -4.82 9.67
C LEU A 200 12.08 -3.34 9.99
N LYS A 201 13.29 -2.98 10.44
CA LYS A 201 13.69 -1.60 10.68
C LYS A 201 13.78 -0.78 9.39
N GLN A 202 14.27 -1.37 8.30
CA GLN A 202 14.30 -0.70 7.00
C GLN A 202 12.88 -0.45 6.48
N VAL A 203 11.98 -1.43 6.66
CA VAL A 203 10.57 -1.28 6.28
C VAL A 203 9.88 -0.17 7.11
N SER A 204 10.02 -0.19 8.44
CA SER A 204 9.52 0.88 9.32
C SER A 204 10.14 2.25 8.97
N GLY A 205 11.40 2.28 8.51
CA GLY A 205 12.07 3.47 8.01
C GLY A 205 11.42 4.03 6.74
N CYS A 206 11.13 3.18 5.75
CA CYS A 206 10.42 3.61 4.53
C CYS A 206 9.06 4.27 4.85
N LEU A 207 8.35 3.73 5.83
CA LEU A 207 7.02 4.20 6.21
C LEU A 207 7.00 5.54 6.96
N SER A 208 8.12 5.92 7.58
CA SER A 208 8.21 7.11 8.45
C SER A 208 9.11 8.22 7.90
N ASN A 209 10.07 7.89 7.03
CA ASN A 209 11.07 8.83 6.52
C ASN A 209 10.81 9.28 5.08
N TYR A 210 9.64 8.97 4.51
CA TYR A 210 9.23 9.43 3.19
C TYR A 210 7.75 9.82 3.19
N THR A 211 7.37 10.70 2.25
CA THR A 211 5.99 11.07 1.98
C THR A 211 5.36 10.10 0.95
N SER A 212 4.03 9.99 0.91
CA SER A 212 3.37 9.17 -0.13
C SER A 212 3.38 9.83 -1.51
N PHE A 213 3.61 11.13 -1.58
CA PHE A 213 3.63 11.93 -2.80
C PHE A 213 5.03 12.52 -3.02
N VAL A 214 5.31 12.87 -4.27
CA VAL A 214 6.54 13.58 -4.66
C VAL A 214 6.35 15.08 -4.42
N ASP A 215 7.20 15.66 -3.57
CA ASP A 215 7.26 17.10 -3.39
C ASP A 215 7.87 17.75 -4.64
N PRO A 216 7.18 18.70 -5.30
CA PRO A 216 7.68 19.31 -6.55
C PRO A 216 8.95 20.14 -6.36
N LEU A 217 9.24 20.62 -5.14
CA LEU A 217 10.41 21.42 -4.82
C LEU A 217 11.63 20.56 -4.55
N VAL A 218 11.44 19.42 -3.88
CA VAL A 218 12.53 18.55 -3.43
C VAL A 218 12.79 17.39 -4.41
N LYS A 219 11.78 16.97 -5.18
CA LYS A 219 11.81 15.78 -6.06
C LYS A 219 12.32 14.53 -5.31
N ASN A 220 11.73 14.29 -4.14
CA ASN A 220 12.10 13.20 -3.25
C ASN A 220 11.54 11.85 -3.72
N GLU A 221 12.15 10.78 -3.23
CA GLU A 221 11.58 9.44 -3.29
C GLU A 221 10.36 9.34 -2.37
N THR A 222 9.40 8.50 -2.75
CA THR A 222 8.17 8.24 -1.98
C THR A 222 8.32 7.00 -1.10
N VAL A 223 7.35 6.81 -0.19
CA VAL A 223 7.21 5.55 0.57
C VAL A 223 7.20 4.34 -0.37
N THR A 224 6.48 4.44 -1.49
CA THR A 224 6.35 3.38 -2.49
C THR A 224 7.67 3.08 -3.18
N ASP A 225 8.46 4.11 -3.52
CA ASP A 225 9.79 3.94 -4.11
C ASP A 225 10.73 3.21 -3.15
N CYS A 226 10.74 3.61 -1.88
CA CYS A 226 11.55 2.97 -0.84
C CYS A 226 11.17 1.48 -0.65
N LEU A 227 9.87 1.17 -0.62
CA LEU A 227 9.39 -0.21 -0.50
C LEU A 227 9.76 -1.06 -1.71
N SER A 228 9.69 -0.47 -2.91
CA SER A 228 10.08 -1.12 -4.16
C SER A 228 11.58 -1.46 -4.19
N GLN A 229 12.44 -0.51 -3.80
CA GLN A 229 13.89 -0.74 -3.70
C GLN A 229 14.24 -1.87 -2.72
N LEU A 230 13.46 -2.03 -1.65
CA LEU A 230 13.61 -3.09 -0.66
C LEU A 230 12.98 -4.44 -1.06
N ASN A 231 12.35 -4.53 -2.24
CA ASN A 231 11.60 -5.70 -2.71
C ASN A 231 10.53 -6.15 -1.70
N VAL A 232 9.87 -5.19 -1.03
CA VAL A 232 8.75 -5.47 -0.14
C VAL A 232 7.47 -5.49 -0.98
N PRO A 233 6.66 -6.56 -0.95
CA PRO A 233 5.38 -6.55 -1.64
C PRO A 233 4.45 -5.49 -1.06
N TYR A 234 3.95 -4.61 -1.92
CA TYR A 234 3.06 -3.50 -1.56
C TYR A 234 1.91 -3.34 -2.56
N SER A 235 0.84 -2.71 -2.09
CA SER A 235 -0.22 -2.13 -2.91
C SER A 235 -0.44 -0.71 -2.42
N THR A 236 -0.27 0.27 -3.31
CA THR A 236 -0.55 1.68 -3.03
C THR A 236 -1.67 2.14 -3.96
N GLN A 237 -2.67 2.78 -3.38
CA GLN A 237 -3.81 3.36 -4.09
C GLN A 237 -4.01 4.78 -3.60
N GLU A 238 -4.30 5.71 -4.51
CA GLU A 238 -4.56 7.11 -4.21
C GLU A 238 -5.90 7.50 -4.81
N MET A 239 -6.73 8.17 -4.01
CA MET A 239 -8.00 8.73 -4.45
C MET A 239 -8.17 10.16 -3.96
N GLU A 240 -8.68 11.01 -4.85
CA GLU A 240 -9.03 12.39 -4.55
C GLU A 240 -10.53 12.53 -4.31
N TYR A 241 -10.90 13.15 -3.20
CA TYR A 241 -12.27 13.38 -2.80
C TYR A 241 -12.59 14.87 -2.75
N SER A 242 -13.69 15.25 -3.41
CA SER A 242 -14.29 16.57 -3.23
C SER A 242 -15.22 16.54 -2.03
N LEU A 243 -14.98 17.41 -1.06
CA LEU A 243 -15.73 17.41 0.18
C LEU A 243 -17.09 18.08 0.02
N ARG A 244 -18.17 17.36 0.34
CA ARG A 244 -19.53 17.93 0.37
C ARG A 244 -19.67 19.02 1.44
N SER A 245 -20.58 19.97 1.20
CA SER A 245 -21.00 20.92 2.24
C SER A 245 -21.78 20.18 3.32
N LEU A 246 -21.52 20.49 4.58
CA LEU A 246 -22.42 20.12 5.67
C LEU A 246 -23.70 20.93 5.49
N LYS A 247 -24.85 20.26 5.50
CA LYS A 247 -26.12 20.98 5.64
C LYS A 247 -26.18 21.50 7.06
N ALA A 248 -26.23 22.82 7.23
CA ALA A 248 -26.62 23.39 8.50
C ALA A 248 -28.04 22.87 8.81
N SER A 249 -28.19 22.09 9.88
CA SER A 249 -29.53 21.80 10.39
C SER A 249 -30.14 23.13 10.79
N SER A 250 -31.20 23.52 10.11
CA SER A 250 -32.21 24.44 10.64
C SER A 250 -32.80 23.88 11.93
#